data_AF-A0A8E2B001-F1
#
_entry.id   AF-A0A8E2B001-F1
#
_cell.length_a   1.000
_cell.length_b   1.000
_cell.length_c   1.000
_cell.angle_alpha   90.00
_cell.angle_beta   90.00
_cell.angle_gamma   90.00
#
_symmetry.space_group_name_H-M   'P 1'
#
loop_
_entity.id
_entity.type
_entity.pdbx_description
1 polymer ?
#
loop_
_entity_poly.entity_id
_entity_poly.type
_entity_poly.pdbx_seq_one_letter_code
_entity_poly.pdbx_strand_id
1 'polypeptide(L)'
;MRVSAQSECAMSVEEADTDCRTTPPSRVELNLDIILFIMNLLPRPQLLRMMSTSRILREGGIRILLRSHISLNNNTVLPFCEFMLADIPLRPSLLRQLTMKSRGPCTYETFIIADYLGMVLQHSHNLEVLCLFQSEVLFTTCHALVKAVLPLENLQVLDLHDVQWMALNVVANIRSSPRAVYLDFGQYMFLAHRRLRSSSIGGGHTQIFRLKTSRCTPHTQPQHSTVHSVIINEDRKWVSPSENSDMSSLI
;
A
#
# COMPACT_ATOMS: atom_id res chain seq x y z
N MET A 1 -55.55 34.66 -14.62
CA MET A 1 -56.24 35.45 -13.57
C MET A 1 -55.39 36.68 -13.28
N ARG A 2 -55.89 37.84 -13.68
CA ARG A 2 -55.41 39.16 -13.27
C ARG A 2 -55.97 39.43 -11.88
N VAL A 3 -55.14 39.92 -10.95
CA VAL A 3 -55.61 40.79 -9.87
C VAL A 3 -54.64 41.95 -9.79
N SER A 4 -55.22 43.13 -9.94
CA SER A 4 -54.61 44.43 -9.99
C SER A 4 -54.53 45.04 -8.59
N ALA A 5 -53.56 45.95 -8.45
CA ALA A 5 -53.66 47.26 -7.82
C ALA A 5 -53.85 47.40 -6.30
N GLN A 6 -53.03 48.32 -5.77
CA GLN A 6 -53.22 49.27 -4.66
C GLN A 6 -52.00 49.23 -3.74
N SER A 7 -51.48 50.32 -3.17
CA SER A 7 -51.75 51.76 -3.27
C SER A 7 -50.60 52.42 -2.52
N GLU A 8 -50.25 53.63 -2.93
CA GLU A 8 -49.20 54.47 -2.36
C GLU A 8 -49.40 54.79 -0.86
N CYS A 9 -48.29 54.90 -0.13
CA CYS A 9 -48.14 55.93 0.89
C CYS A 9 -46.66 56.26 1.06
N ALA A 10 -46.26 57.37 0.44
CA ALA A 10 -44.98 58.02 0.62
C ALA A 10 -44.96 58.75 1.97
N MET A 11 -44.00 58.41 2.82
CA MET A 11 -43.61 59.17 4.01
C MET A 11 -42.11 59.38 3.93
N SER A 12 -41.73 60.57 3.47
CA SER A 12 -40.36 61.06 3.41
C SER A 12 -39.88 61.41 4.83
N VAL A 13 -38.96 60.59 5.34
CA VAL A 13 -38.16 60.89 6.54
C VAL A 13 -36.74 61.16 6.05
N GLU A 14 -36.31 62.42 6.14
CA GLU A 14 -34.92 62.83 5.97
C GLU A 14 -34.11 62.29 7.15
N GLU A 15 -33.50 61.11 6.96
CA GLU A 15 -32.44 60.61 7.85
C GLU A 15 -31.10 61.22 7.44
N ALA A 16 -30.44 61.84 8.41
CA ALA A 16 -29.15 62.48 8.27
C ALA A 16 -28.07 61.45 7.86
N ASP A 17 -27.63 61.61 6.62
CA ASP A 17 -26.65 60.82 5.88
C ASP A 17 -25.27 60.93 6.55
N THR A 18 -25.01 60.06 7.53
CA THR A 18 -23.67 59.85 8.10
C THR A 18 -23.06 58.68 7.34
N ASP A 19 -22.56 58.95 6.13
CA ASP A 19 -21.95 58.00 5.19
C ASP A 19 -20.61 57.48 5.76
N CYS A 20 -20.70 56.67 6.82
CA CYS A 20 -19.63 55.82 7.31
C CYS A 20 -19.43 54.70 6.29
N ARG A 21 -18.78 55.01 5.16
CA ARG A 21 -18.27 54.03 4.20
C ARG A 21 -17.24 53.15 4.89
N THR A 22 -17.70 52.16 5.64
CA THR A 22 -16.91 51.02 6.09
C THR A 22 -16.41 50.31 4.85
N THR A 23 -15.17 50.58 4.48
CA THR A 23 -14.45 49.81 3.48
C THR A 23 -14.56 48.34 3.89
N PRO A 24 -15.05 47.45 2.99
CA PRO A 24 -15.23 46.06 3.34
C PRO A 24 -13.88 45.51 3.81
N PRO A 25 -13.83 44.84 4.97
CA PRO A 25 -12.58 44.34 5.52
C PRO A 25 -11.88 43.52 4.44
N SER A 26 -10.64 43.89 4.12
CA SER A 26 -9.82 43.20 3.14
C SER A 26 -9.80 41.72 3.49
N ARG A 27 -10.39 40.88 2.63
CA ARG A 27 -10.43 39.43 2.84
C ARG A 27 -8.99 38.94 2.92
N VAL A 28 -8.61 38.43 4.08
CA VAL A 28 -7.33 37.73 4.23
C VAL A 28 -7.45 36.42 3.47
N GLU A 29 -6.92 36.37 2.26
CA GLU A 29 -6.85 35.15 1.48
C GLU A 29 -5.71 34.29 2.03
N LEU A 30 -6.07 33.21 2.70
CA LEU A 30 -5.09 32.25 3.19
C LEU A 30 -4.58 31.41 2.02
N ASN A 31 -3.28 31.43 1.78
CA ASN A 31 -2.64 30.64 0.73
C ASN A 31 -2.92 29.13 0.96
N LEU A 32 -3.40 28.45 -0.08
CA LEU A 32 -3.75 27.03 -0.04
C LEU A 32 -2.55 26.14 0.35
N ASP A 33 -1.33 26.50 -0.04
CA ASP A 33 -0.12 25.74 0.32
C ASP A 33 0.13 25.74 1.82
N ILE A 34 -0.15 26.86 2.50
CA ILE A 34 -0.07 26.98 3.96
C ILE A 34 -1.11 26.06 4.60
N ILE A 35 -2.34 26.01 4.05
CA ILE A 35 -3.39 25.13 4.56
C ILE A 35 -3.01 23.66 4.38
N LEU A 36 -2.49 23.27 3.21
CA LEU A 36 -2.05 21.90 2.95
C LEU A 36 -0.86 21.51 3.84
N PHE A 37 0.05 22.44 4.12
CA PHE A 37 1.13 22.26 5.09
C PHE A 37 0.57 22.02 6.49
N ILE A 38 -0.37 22.84 6.96
CA ILE A 38 -1.04 22.63 8.25
C ILE A 38 -1.72 21.27 8.29
N MET A 39 -2.47 20.90 7.25
CA MET A 39 -3.15 19.60 7.16
C MET A 39 -2.18 18.42 7.28
N ASN A 40 -0.97 18.54 6.74
CA ASN A 40 0.06 17.50 6.83
C ASN A 40 0.62 17.31 8.25
N LEU A 41 0.48 18.33 9.12
CA LEU A 41 0.89 18.27 10.53
C LEU A 41 -0.23 17.79 11.46
N LEU A 42 -1.47 17.69 10.97
CA LEU A 42 -2.61 17.33 11.82
C LEU A 42 -2.68 15.83 12.11
N PRO A 43 -3.09 15.45 13.33
CA PRO A 43 -3.50 14.08 13.62
C PRO A 43 -4.64 13.63 12.70
N ARG A 44 -4.66 12.34 12.35
CA ARG A 44 -5.63 11.76 11.41
C ARG A 44 -7.10 12.15 11.68
N PRO A 45 -7.62 12.16 12.93
CA PRO A 45 -9.00 12.57 13.19
C PRO A 45 -9.28 14.03 12.80
N GLN A 46 -8.32 14.94 13.02
CA GLN A 46 -8.46 16.36 12.70
C GLN A 46 -8.33 16.60 11.19
N LEU A 47 -7.42 15.88 10.54
CA LEU A 47 -7.28 15.88 9.09
C LEU A 47 -8.60 15.49 8.39
N LEU A 48 -9.25 14.41 8.86
CA LEU A 48 -10.54 13.98 8.31
C LEU A 48 -11.64 15.04 8.49
N ARG A 49 -11.67 15.73 9.65
CA ARG A 49 -12.60 16.86 9.86
C ARG A 49 -12.32 17.99 8.88
N MET A 50 -11.07 18.37 8.66
CA MET A 50 -10.73 19.39 7.65
C MET A 50 -11.10 18.97 6.24
N MET A 51 -10.92 17.69 5.87
CA MET A 51 -11.33 17.18 4.56
C MET A 51 -12.84 17.25 4.32
N SER A 52 -13.65 17.31 5.38
CA SER A 52 -15.11 17.36 5.26
C SER A 52 -15.65 18.77 4.96
N THR A 53 -14.84 19.82 5.11
CA THR A 53 -15.32 21.21 4.98
C THR A 53 -15.35 21.70 3.54
N SER A 54 -14.47 21.21 2.66
CA SER A 54 -14.47 21.60 1.25
C SER A 54 -13.87 20.53 0.33
N ARG A 55 -14.25 20.55 -0.95
CA ARG A 55 -13.71 19.63 -1.96
C ARG A 55 -12.21 19.78 -2.15
N ILE A 56 -11.69 21.01 -2.17
CA ILE A 56 -10.26 21.28 -2.36
C ILE A 56 -9.44 20.66 -1.22
N LEU A 57 -9.89 20.84 0.01
CA LEU A 57 -9.23 20.24 1.18
C LEU A 57 -9.37 18.72 1.18
N ARG A 58 -10.51 18.18 0.73
CA ARG A 58 -10.66 16.73 0.55
C ARG A 58 -9.62 16.16 -0.42
N GLU A 59 -9.45 16.76 -1.60
CA GLU A 59 -8.46 16.29 -2.58
C GLU A 59 -7.03 16.38 -2.04
N GLY A 60 -6.67 17.50 -1.38
CA GLY A 60 -5.38 17.66 -0.71
C GLY A 60 -5.15 16.62 0.40
N GLY A 61 -6.16 16.39 1.22
CA GLY A 61 -6.13 15.41 2.30
C GLY A 61 -6.03 13.96 1.82
N ILE A 62 -6.66 13.60 0.70
CA ILE A 62 -6.49 12.27 0.07
C ILE A 62 -5.01 12.03 -0.26
N ARG A 63 -4.33 13.01 -0.84
CA ARG A 63 -2.89 12.92 -1.17
C ARG A 63 -2.04 12.71 0.09
N ILE A 64 -2.35 13.42 1.18
CA ILE A 64 -1.66 13.26 2.47
C ILE A 64 -1.91 11.86 3.05
N LEU A 65 -3.17 11.40 3.06
CA LEU A 65 -3.53 10.08 3.60
C LEU A 65 -2.90 8.93 2.83
N LEU A 66 -2.91 8.96 1.49
CA LEU A 66 -2.35 7.87 0.67
C LEU A 66 -0.81 7.78 0.75
N ARG A 67 -0.14 8.89 1.06
CA ARG A 67 1.30 8.91 1.36
C ARG A 67 1.64 8.34 2.74
N SER A 68 0.66 8.28 3.64
CA SER A 68 0.83 7.69 4.98
C SER A 68 0.71 6.17 4.95
N HIS A 69 0.99 5.52 6.08
CA HIS A 69 0.80 4.09 6.24
C HIS A 69 -0.70 3.71 6.20
N ILE A 70 -1.07 2.87 5.22
CA ILE A 70 -2.41 2.31 5.10
C ILE A 70 -2.41 0.87 5.57
N SER A 71 -3.14 0.60 6.66
CA SER A 71 -3.42 -0.75 7.16
C SER A 71 -4.86 -1.12 6.84
N LEU A 72 -5.04 -2.18 6.06
CA LEU A 72 -6.34 -2.73 5.69
C LEU A 72 -6.58 -4.06 6.40
N ASN A 73 -7.85 -4.36 6.62
CA ASN A 73 -8.35 -5.66 7.06
C ASN A 73 -9.32 -6.22 6.01
N ASN A 74 -9.73 -7.48 6.13
CA ASN A 74 -10.60 -8.13 5.14
C ASN A 74 -11.86 -7.32 4.77
N ASN A 75 -12.46 -6.63 5.74
CA ASN A 75 -13.69 -5.87 5.53
C ASN A 75 -13.47 -4.50 4.87
N THR A 76 -12.23 -4.00 4.86
CA THR A 76 -11.89 -2.66 4.34
C THR A 76 -11.08 -2.69 3.07
N VAL A 77 -10.50 -3.85 2.69
CA VAL A 77 -9.70 -3.95 1.46
C VAL A 77 -10.55 -3.66 0.22
N LEU A 78 -11.74 -4.27 0.10
CA LEU A 78 -12.54 -4.10 -1.12
C LEU A 78 -13.02 -2.65 -1.33
N PRO A 79 -13.66 -1.98 -0.35
CA PRO A 79 -14.02 -0.56 -0.50
C PRO A 79 -12.81 0.35 -0.75
N PHE A 80 -11.66 0.02 -0.16
CA PHE A 80 -10.42 0.73 -0.44
C PHE A 80 -9.99 0.55 -1.90
N CYS A 81 -10.01 -0.68 -2.42
CA CYS A 81 -9.62 -0.93 -3.80
C CYS A 81 -10.58 -0.23 -4.77
N GLU A 82 -11.89 -0.30 -4.56
CA GLU A 82 -12.88 0.44 -5.35
C GLU A 82 -12.60 1.95 -5.33
N PHE A 83 -12.31 2.52 -4.16
CA PHE A 83 -11.92 3.92 -4.03
C PHE A 83 -10.65 4.25 -4.82
N MET A 84 -9.64 3.37 -4.81
CA MET A 84 -8.39 3.58 -5.54
C MET A 84 -8.60 3.46 -7.06
N LEU A 85 -9.43 2.52 -7.50
CA LEU A 85 -9.70 2.24 -8.90
C LEU A 85 -10.63 3.28 -9.55
N ALA A 86 -11.39 4.03 -8.76
CA ALA A 86 -12.27 5.09 -9.26
C ALA A 86 -11.53 6.28 -9.91
N ASP A 87 -10.21 6.36 -9.79
CA ASP A 87 -9.39 7.49 -10.28
C ASP A 87 -7.97 7.04 -10.64
N ILE A 88 -7.90 6.05 -11.52
CA ILE A 88 -6.64 5.52 -12.08
C ILE A 88 -6.14 6.48 -13.17
N PRO A 89 -4.82 6.75 -13.26
CA PRO A 89 -3.74 6.21 -12.43
C PRO A 89 -3.37 7.08 -11.21
N LEU A 90 -4.13 8.15 -10.97
CA LEU A 90 -3.75 9.20 -10.02
C LEU A 90 -3.68 8.69 -8.59
N ARG A 91 -4.73 8.04 -8.07
CA ARG A 91 -4.75 7.59 -6.66
C ARG A 91 -3.72 6.50 -6.35
N PRO A 92 -3.62 5.40 -7.12
CA PRO A 92 -2.60 4.37 -6.89
C PRO A 92 -1.17 4.92 -6.90
N SER A 93 -0.87 5.88 -7.77
CA SER A 93 0.46 6.50 -7.82
C SER A 93 0.88 7.23 -6.54
N LEU A 94 -0.06 7.59 -5.67
CA LEU A 94 0.22 8.28 -4.42
C LEU A 94 0.53 7.32 -3.26
N LEU A 95 0.23 6.02 -3.43
CA LEU A 95 0.37 5.02 -2.40
C LEU A 95 1.86 4.72 -2.14
N ARG A 96 2.31 4.91 -0.90
CA ARG A 96 3.69 4.65 -0.49
C ARG A 96 3.84 3.41 0.38
N GLN A 97 2.88 3.17 1.26
CA GLN A 97 2.98 2.09 2.24
C GLN A 97 1.63 1.40 2.40
N LEU A 98 1.61 0.08 2.18
CA LEU A 98 0.41 -0.74 2.26
C LEU A 98 0.65 -1.96 3.15
N THR A 99 -0.29 -2.20 4.06
CA THR A 99 -0.34 -3.42 4.87
C THR A 99 -1.73 -4.04 4.77
N MET A 100 -1.82 -5.23 4.19
CA MET A 100 -3.05 -6.01 4.15
C MET A 100 -3.01 -7.10 5.22
N LYS A 101 -3.83 -6.94 6.26
CA LYS A 101 -4.00 -7.93 7.32
C LYS A 101 -5.19 -8.83 6.96
N SER A 102 -4.90 -10.02 6.47
CA SER A 102 -5.89 -11.08 6.39
C SER A 102 -5.85 -11.97 7.61
N ARG A 103 -7.02 -12.24 8.18
CA ARG A 103 -7.21 -13.21 9.26
C ARG A 103 -8.36 -14.12 8.90
N GLY A 104 -8.17 -15.42 9.11
CA GLY A 104 -9.22 -16.42 8.93
C GLY A 104 -8.97 -17.35 7.74
N PRO A 105 -9.90 -18.29 7.49
CA PRO A 105 -9.79 -19.22 6.39
C PRO A 105 -9.91 -18.51 5.04
N CYS A 106 -9.29 -19.07 4.02
CA CYS A 106 -9.41 -18.58 2.65
C CYS A 106 -10.84 -18.82 2.16
N THR A 107 -11.55 -17.74 1.84
CA THR A 107 -12.92 -17.78 1.29
C THR A 107 -12.91 -17.33 -0.16
N TYR A 108 -14.02 -17.52 -0.88
CA TYR A 108 -14.19 -16.99 -2.23
C TYR A 108 -13.94 -15.47 -2.32
N GLU A 109 -14.30 -14.72 -1.27
CA GLU A 109 -14.04 -13.27 -1.18
C GLU A 109 -12.54 -12.94 -1.21
N THR A 110 -11.68 -13.84 -0.70
CA THR A 110 -10.22 -13.67 -0.74
C THR A 110 -9.71 -13.60 -2.18
N PHE A 111 -10.33 -14.34 -3.11
CA PHE A 111 -9.99 -14.34 -4.53
C PHE A 111 -10.31 -12.99 -5.17
N ILE A 112 -11.52 -12.47 -4.92
CA ILE A 112 -11.97 -11.16 -5.42
C ILE A 112 -11.06 -10.06 -4.87
N ILE A 113 -10.79 -10.10 -3.57
CA ILE A 113 -9.90 -9.13 -2.91
C ILE A 113 -8.51 -9.14 -3.53
N ALA A 114 -7.93 -10.32 -3.78
CA ALA A 114 -6.60 -10.44 -4.36
C ALA A 114 -6.54 -9.88 -5.79
N ASP A 115 -7.59 -10.06 -6.58
CA ASP A 115 -7.70 -9.52 -7.95
C ASP A 115 -7.77 -7.99 -7.95
N TYR A 116 -8.68 -7.41 -7.16
CA TYR A 116 -8.79 -5.96 -6.99
C TYR A 116 -7.50 -5.33 -6.46
N LEU A 117 -6.85 -5.99 -5.49
CA LEU A 117 -5.56 -5.55 -4.98
C LEU A 117 -4.48 -5.59 -6.07
N GLY A 118 -4.45 -6.65 -6.88
CA GLY A 118 -3.55 -6.75 -8.04
C GLY A 118 -3.72 -5.58 -9.00
N MET A 119 -4.96 -5.21 -9.33
CA MET A 119 -5.26 -4.04 -10.18
C MET A 119 -4.74 -2.73 -9.57
N VAL A 120 -4.93 -2.51 -8.27
CA VAL A 120 -4.41 -1.31 -7.59
C VAL A 120 -2.88 -1.29 -7.60
N LEU A 121 -2.24 -2.42 -7.29
CA LEU A 121 -0.78 -2.52 -7.23
C LEU A 121 -0.12 -2.31 -8.59
N GLN A 122 -0.78 -2.71 -9.69
CA GLN A 122 -0.27 -2.50 -11.05
C GLN A 122 -0.04 -1.01 -11.37
N HIS A 123 -0.77 -0.11 -10.73
CA HIS A 123 -0.63 1.34 -10.90
C HIS A 123 0.15 2.03 -9.76
N SER A 124 0.58 1.28 -8.74
CA SER A 124 1.24 1.80 -7.53
C SER A 124 2.76 1.83 -7.65
N HIS A 125 3.29 2.44 -8.72
CA HIS A 125 4.74 2.46 -9.03
C HIS A 125 5.61 3.14 -7.97
N ASN A 126 5.01 3.95 -7.10
CA ASN A 126 5.66 4.66 -6.00
C ASN A 126 5.61 3.89 -4.67
N LEU A 127 5.12 2.65 -4.67
CA LEU A 127 5.02 1.86 -3.44
C LEU A 127 6.41 1.49 -2.92
N GLU A 128 6.68 1.85 -1.68
CA GLU A 128 7.96 1.64 -0.98
C GLU A 128 7.88 0.51 0.04
N VAL A 129 6.71 0.32 0.67
CA VAL A 129 6.50 -0.71 1.70
C VAL A 129 5.27 -1.52 1.37
N LEU A 130 5.44 -2.84 1.23
CA LEU A 130 4.34 -3.79 1.04
C LEU A 130 4.42 -4.86 2.13
N CYS A 131 3.33 -4.99 2.89
CA CYS A 131 3.16 -6.04 3.87
C CYS A 131 1.90 -6.85 3.58
N LEU A 132 2.06 -8.17 3.37
CA LEU A 132 0.97 -9.09 3.03
C LEU A 132 0.91 -10.23 4.04
N PHE A 133 -0.21 -10.34 4.74
CA PHE A 133 -0.54 -11.52 5.53
C PHE A 133 -1.18 -12.59 4.65
N GLN A 134 -0.92 -13.87 4.94
CA GLN A 134 -1.36 -14.99 4.09
C GLN A 134 -0.84 -14.88 2.65
N SER A 135 0.42 -14.44 2.48
CA SER A 135 0.97 -14.12 1.17
C SER A 135 0.98 -15.32 0.22
N GLU A 136 1.22 -16.53 0.74
CA GLU A 136 1.23 -17.74 -0.09
C GLU A 136 -0.13 -17.99 -0.75
N VAL A 137 -1.20 -17.86 0.03
CA VAL A 137 -2.57 -18.02 -0.48
C VAL A 137 -2.83 -16.96 -1.53
N LEU A 138 -2.57 -15.69 -1.22
CA LEU A 138 -2.84 -14.57 -2.14
C LEU A 138 -2.12 -14.74 -3.48
N PHE A 139 -0.85 -15.15 -3.47
CA PHE A 139 -0.08 -15.36 -4.69
C PHE A 139 -0.47 -16.63 -5.45
N THR A 140 -0.83 -17.71 -4.76
CA THR A 140 -1.30 -18.96 -5.39
C THR A 140 -2.66 -18.76 -6.06
N THR A 141 -3.51 -17.99 -5.41
CA THR A 141 -4.88 -17.72 -5.83
C THR A 141 -4.96 -16.72 -6.99
N CYS A 142 -4.12 -15.67 -6.99
CA CYS A 142 -4.26 -14.57 -7.93
C CYS A 142 -2.96 -14.27 -8.69
N HIS A 143 -2.91 -14.69 -9.95
CA HIS A 143 -1.78 -14.37 -10.84
C HIS A 143 -1.68 -12.87 -11.15
N ALA A 144 -2.78 -12.12 -11.14
CA ALA A 144 -2.75 -10.67 -11.36
C ALA A 144 -1.97 -9.96 -10.24
N LEU A 145 -2.13 -10.39 -8.99
CA LEU A 145 -1.37 -9.89 -7.86
C LEU A 145 0.13 -10.13 -8.03
N VAL A 146 0.53 -11.34 -8.44
CA VAL A 146 1.94 -11.64 -8.74
C VAL A 146 2.47 -10.72 -9.84
N LYS A 147 1.76 -10.60 -10.97
CA LYS A 147 2.13 -9.73 -12.09
C LYS A 147 2.25 -8.26 -11.69
N ALA A 148 1.46 -7.82 -10.72
CA ALA A 148 1.50 -6.45 -10.21
C ALA A 148 2.65 -6.19 -9.24
N VAL A 149 3.06 -7.18 -8.45
CA VAL A 149 4.14 -7.05 -7.45
C VAL A 149 5.53 -7.11 -8.09
N LEU A 150 5.75 -8.00 -9.05
CA LEU A 150 7.06 -8.17 -9.71
C LEU A 150 7.67 -6.86 -10.28
N PRO A 151 6.92 -5.98 -10.97
CA PRO A 151 7.46 -4.77 -11.56
C PRO A 151 7.58 -3.57 -10.60
N LEU A 152 7.32 -3.72 -9.29
CA LEU A 152 7.42 -2.60 -8.35
C LEU A 152 8.89 -2.19 -8.14
N GLU A 153 9.36 -1.21 -8.91
CA GLU A 153 10.76 -0.76 -8.95
C GLU A 153 11.21 -0.04 -7.66
N ASN A 154 10.30 0.68 -7.00
CA ASN A 154 10.60 1.49 -5.81
C ASN A 154 10.41 0.76 -4.48
N LEU A 155 10.15 -0.54 -4.51
CA LEU A 155 9.86 -1.30 -3.30
C LEU A 155 11.13 -1.44 -2.43
N GLN A 156 11.10 -0.85 -1.24
CA GLN A 156 12.21 -0.86 -0.28
C GLN A 156 12.04 -1.92 0.80
N VAL A 157 10.80 -2.17 1.22
CA VAL A 157 10.49 -3.13 2.27
C VAL A 157 9.38 -4.07 1.81
N LEU A 158 9.67 -5.37 1.86
CA LEU A 158 8.72 -6.43 1.57
C LEU A 158 8.57 -7.31 2.82
N ASP A 159 7.38 -7.35 3.41
CA ASP A 159 7.07 -8.14 4.61
C ASP A 159 5.96 -9.15 4.30
N LEU A 160 6.33 -10.43 4.20
CA LEU A 160 5.45 -11.51 3.79
C LEU A 160 5.24 -12.47 4.97
N HIS A 161 3.98 -12.76 5.29
CA HIS A 161 3.62 -13.76 6.29
C HIS A 161 2.93 -14.98 5.67
N ASP A 162 3.11 -16.13 6.33
CA ASP A 162 2.70 -17.45 5.86
C ASP A 162 3.37 -17.81 4.52
N VAL A 163 4.67 -17.54 4.42
CA VAL A 163 5.48 -17.76 3.22
C VAL A 163 5.66 -19.25 2.96
N GLN A 164 5.37 -19.70 1.73
CA GLN A 164 5.82 -20.99 1.22
C GLN A 164 6.47 -20.80 -0.16
N TRP A 165 6.21 -21.69 -1.12
CA TRP A 165 6.98 -21.74 -2.36
C TRP A 165 6.62 -20.59 -3.31
N MET A 166 5.36 -20.20 -3.41
CA MET A 166 4.93 -19.17 -4.34
C MET A 166 5.43 -17.80 -3.88
N ALA A 167 5.30 -17.49 -2.59
CA ALA A 167 5.84 -16.27 -2.01
C ALA A 167 7.37 -16.16 -2.19
N LEU A 168 8.10 -17.26 -2.00
CA LEU A 168 9.55 -17.30 -2.29
C LEU A 168 9.84 -17.08 -3.77
N ASN A 169 9.04 -17.64 -4.67
CA ASN A 169 9.18 -17.41 -6.10
C ASN A 169 8.96 -15.94 -6.47
N VAL A 170 7.98 -15.26 -5.87
CA VAL A 170 7.78 -13.81 -6.06
C VAL A 170 8.99 -13.02 -5.58
N VAL A 171 9.53 -13.34 -4.40
CA VAL A 171 10.72 -12.68 -3.84
C VAL A 171 11.94 -12.86 -4.75
N ALA A 172 12.14 -14.06 -5.30
CA ALA A 172 13.27 -14.36 -6.18
C ALA A 172 13.19 -13.65 -7.54
N ASN A 173 11.98 -13.28 -7.99
CA ASN A 173 11.75 -12.68 -9.31
C ASN A 173 11.38 -11.18 -9.25
N ILE A 174 11.33 -10.57 -8.07
CA ILE A 174 10.97 -9.16 -7.95
C ILE A 174 12.05 -8.29 -8.61
N ARG A 175 11.62 -7.26 -9.35
CA ARG A 175 12.54 -6.40 -10.11
C ARG A 175 13.24 -5.37 -9.23
N SER A 176 12.60 -4.95 -8.14
CA SER A 176 13.24 -4.09 -7.15
C SER A 176 14.38 -4.82 -6.43
N SER A 177 15.23 -4.05 -5.77
CA SER A 177 16.20 -4.54 -4.79
C SER A 177 15.77 -4.08 -3.40
N PRO A 178 14.79 -4.73 -2.74
CA PRO A 178 14.32 -4.31 -1.43
C PRO A 178 15.47 -4.25 -0.44
N ARG A 179 15.57 -3.13 0.29
CA ARG A 179 16.53 -2.95 1.38
C ARG A 179 16.29 -3.94 2.52
N ALA A 180 15.04 -4.33 2.74
CA ALA A 180 14.67 -5.31 3.74
C ALA A 180 13.58 -6.25 3.21
N VAL A 181 13.83 -7.54 3.33
CA VAL A 181 12.85 -8.60 3.10
C VAL A 181 12.63 -9.34 4.41
N TYR A 182 11.38 -9.33 4.89
CA TYR A 182 10.93 -10.05 6.06
C TYR A 182 10.06 -11.21 5.62
N LEU A 183 10.44 -12.42 6.00
CA LEU A 183 9.71 -13.64 5.68
C LEU A 183 9.31 -14.31 6.99
N ASP A 184 8.02 -14.49 7.18
CA ASP A 184 7.44 -15.28 8.26
C ASP A 184 6.79 -16.53 7.67
N PHE A 185 7.36 -17.68 8.00
CA PHE A 185 6.91 -19.00 7.52
C PHE A 185 5.74 -19.56 8.34
N GLY A 186 5.25 -18.83 9.34
CA GLY A 186 4.11 -19.21 10.16
C GLY A 186 4.35 -20.54 10.89
N GLN A 187 3.37 -21.44 10.82
CA GLN A 187 3.46 -22.81 11.36
C GLN A 187 4.12 -23.81 10.39
N TYR A 188 4.39 -23.40 9.14
CA TYR A 188 4.85 -24.29 8.07
C TYR A 188 6.39 -24.42 7.98
N MET A 189 7.12 -23.92 8.99
CA MET A 189 8.60 -23.93 9.01
C MET A 189 9.24 -25.31 8.74
N PHE A 190 8.57 -26.41 9.11
CA PHE A 190 9.13 -27.75 8.96
C PHE A 190 9.40 -28.15 7.50
N LEU A 191 8.70 -27.56 6.52
CA LEU A 191 8.90 -27.87 5.10
C LEU A 191 9.94 -26.98 4.41
N ALA A 192 10.12 -25.73 4.86
CA ALA A 192 10.97 -24.75 4.20
C ALA A 192 12.48 -25.03 4.35
N HIS A 193 12.91 -25.60 5.48
CA HIS A 193 14.32 -25.80 5.81
C HIS A 193 15.11 -26.67 4.83
N ARG A 194 14.44 -27.58 4.09
CA ARG A 194 15.14 -28.55 3.22
C ARG A 194 15.51 -27.98 1.85
N ARG A 195 14.87 -26.89 1.39
CA ARG A 195 14.99 -26.39 0.01
C ARG A 195 15.62 -25.01 -0.15
N LEU A 196 15.65 -24.17 0.89
CA LEU A 196 16.42 -22.91 0.83
C LEU A 196 17.93 -23.12 0.63
N ARG A 197 18.42 -24.35 0.80
CA ARG A 197 19.79 -24.74 0.46
C ARG A 197 20.06 -24.94 -1.04
N SER A 198 19.03 -25.01 -1.89
CA SER A 198 19.19 -25.42 -3.30
C SER A 198 18.91 -24.35 -4.35
N SER A 199 18.28 -23.23 -3.99
CA SER A 199 17.96 -22.15 -4.94
C SER A 199 19.02 -21.03 -4.84
N SER A 200 20.00 -21.07 -5.74
CA SER A 200 20.88 -19.94 -6.01
C SER A 200 20.08 -18.86 -6.76
N ILE A 201 19.70 -17.80 -6.06
CA ILE A 201 19.34 -16.53 -6.69
C ILE A 201 20.65 -16.02 -7.30
N GLY A 202 20.63 -15.57 -8.56
CA GLY A 202 21.84 -15.19 -9.28
C GLY A 202 21.88 -13.67 -9.45
N GLY A 203 22.78 -13.01 -8.73
CA GLY A 203 23.06 -11.59 -8.91
C GLY A 203 23.80 -11.02 -7.72
N GLY A 204 25.02 -10.50 -7.95
CA GLY A 204 26.00 -10.10 -6.92
C GLY A 204 25.64 -8.92 -5.99
N HIS A 205 24.39 -8.85 -5.53
CA HIS A 205 23.92 -7.93 -4.51
C HIS A 205 23.61 -8.70 -3.22
N THR A 206 24.35 -8.39 -2.16
CA THR A 206 24.07 -8.93 -0.82
C THR A 206 22.72 -8.41 -0.32
N GLN A 207 21.66 -9.22 -0.45
CA GLN A 207 20.38 -8.94 0.19
C GLN A 207 20.38 -9.43 1.64
N ILE A 208 20.03 -8.56 2.58
CA ILE A 208 19.91 -8.94 3.99
C ILE A 208 18.52 -9.56 4.19
N PHE A 209 18.45 -10.89 4.16
CA PHE A 209 17.25 -11.61 4.56
C PHE A 209 17.14 -11.63 6.08
N ARG A 210 16.05 -11.05 6.59
CA ARG A 210 15.72 -11.15 8.02
C ARG A 210 14.59 -12.15 8.18
N LEU A 211 14.95 -13.34 8.65
CA LEU A 211 13.98 -14.35 9.02
C LEU A 211 13.29 -13.92 10.31
N LYS A 212 11.98 -13.67 10.26
CA LYS A 212 11.15 -13.51 11.46
C LYS A 212 10.53 -14.87 11.78
N THR A 213 10.90 -15.46 12.91
CA THR A 213 10.20 -16.66 13.40
C THR A 213 8.93 -16.23 14.13
N SER A 214 7.78 -16.84 13.82
CA SER A 214 6.41 -16.52 14.25
C SER A 214 6.11 -16.45 15.77
N ARG A 215 7.11 -16.51 16.64
CA ARG A 215 6.92 -16.49 18.10
C ARG A 215 6.75 -15.11 18.74
N CYS A 216 6.60 -14.03 17.96
CA CYS A 216 6.46 -12.67 18.49
C CYS A 216 5.13 -12.01 18.08
N THR A 217 4.36 -11.61 19.08
CA THR A 217 3.03 -10.98 18.96
C THR A 217 3.08 -9.59 18.30
N PRO A 218 2.05 -9.18 17.54
CA PRO A 218 2.13 -8.08 16.57
C PRO A 218 1.93 -6.63 17.11
N HIS A 219 2.02 -6.38 18.43
CA HIS A 219 1.64 -5.04 18.97
C HIS A 219 2.63 -4.33 19.90
N THR A 220 3.82 -4.86 20.10
CA THR A 220 4.90 -4.14 20.78
C THR A 220 6.00 -3.80 19.78
N GLN A 221 6.53 -2.58 19.90
CA GLN A 221 7.77 -2.12 19.28
C GLN A 221 8.77 -3.29 19.21
N PRO A 222 9.41 -3.56 18.06
CA PRO A 222 10.13 -4.81 17.83
C PRO A 222 11.26 -4.95 18.85
N GLN A 223 11.00 -5.67 19.94
CA GLN A 223 12.05 -6.26 20.73
C GLN A 223 12.62 -7.36 19.84
N HIS A 224 13.79 -7.06 19.27
CA HIS A 224 14.54 -7.92 18.39
C HIS A 224 14.89 -9.23 19.10
N SER A 225 13.96 -10.19 19.12
CA SER A 225 14.31 -11.58 19.37
C SER A 225 15.21 -12.04 18.22
N THR A 226 16.32 -12.64 18.60
CA THR A 226 17.44 -13.15 17.79
C THR A 226 17.18 -13.18 16.29
N VAL A 227 17.61 -12.13 15.60
CA VAL A 227 17.66 -12.07 14.15
C VAL A 227 18.71 -13.06 13.68
N HIS A 228 18.29 -14.27 13.29
CA HIS A 228 19.12 -15.09 12.43
C HIS A 228 19.09 -14.43 11.05
N SER A 229 20.10 -13.60 10.78
CA SER A 229 20.38 -13.21 9.40
C SER A 229 20.76 -14.49 8.67
N VAL A 230 19.90 -14.94 7.76
CA VAL A 230 20.27 -15.98 6.82
C VAL A 230 20.95 -15.25 5.69
N ILE A 231 22.28 -15.14 5.78
CA ILE A 231 23.09 -14.70 4.66
C ILE A 231 23.14 -15.88 3.69
N ILE A 232 22.35 -15.80 2.62
CA ILE A 232 22.48 -16.73 1.50
C ILE A 232 23.71 -16.28 0.73
N ASN A 233 24.88 -16.85 1.05
CA ASN A 233 26.12 -16.57 0.34
C ASN A 233 26.09 -17.26 -1.03
N GLU A 234 26.13 -16.46 -2.10
CA GLU A 234 26.25 -16.90 -3.48
C GLU A 234 27.71 -17.26 -3.78
N ASP A 235 28.10 -18.52 -3.58
CA ASP A 235 29.36 -19.03 -4.12
C ASP A 235 29.18 -20.47 -4.60
N ARG A 236 28.93 -20.61 -5.91
CA ARG A 236 29.40 -21.73 -6.76
C ARG A 236 29.05 -21.50 -8.22
N LYS A 237 30.06 -21.55 -9.09
CA LYS A 237 29.87 -21.82 -10.52
C LYS A 237 29.24 -23.21 -10.67
N TRP A 238 28.04 -23.26 -11.23
CA TRP A 238 27.47 -24.50 -11.73
C TRP A 238 28.33 -25.01 -12.90
N VAL A 239 29.03 -26.13 -12.68
CA VAL A 239 29.53 -26.96 -13.76
C VAL A 239 28.36 -27.84 -14.16
N SER A 240 27.87 -27.69 -15.38
CA SER A 240 26.83 -28.54 -15.95
C SER A 240 27.29 -30.01 -15.90
N PRO A 241 26.42 -30.96 -15.50
CA PRO A 241 26.71 -32.37 -15.72
C PRO A 241 26.60 -32.58 -17.24
N SER A 242 27.76 -32.62 -17.90
CA SER A 242 27.87 -33.08 -19.27
C SER A 242 27.32 -34.51 -19.34
N GLU A 243 26.48 -34.72 -20.35
CA GLU A 243 25.94 -35.98 -20.80
C GLU A 243 27.02 -37.07 -20.82
N ASN A 244 26.92 -38.06 -19.93
CA ASN A 244 27.48 -39.38 -20.18
C ASN A 244 26.32 -40.30 -20.57
N SER A 245 26.04 -40.27 -21.86
CA SER A 245 25.47 -41.39 -22.60
C SER A 245 26.41 -42.59 -22.47
N ASP A 246 25.98 -43.63 -21.73
CA ASP A 246 26.36 -45.02 -22.03
C ASP A 246 25.47 -45.96 -21.23
N MET A 247 24.37 -46.38 -21.85
CA MET A 247 23.62 -47.60 -21.52
C MET A 247 23.32 -48.31 -22.83
N SER A 248 24.40 -48.74 -23.49
CA SER A 248 24.40 -49.83 -24.45
C SER A 248 25.10 -51.00 -23.76
N SER A 249 24.35 -51.98 -23.24
CA SER A 249 24.66 -53.42 -23.29
C SER A 249 23.94 -54.22 -22.20
N LEU A 250 23.32 -55.32 -22.68
CA LEU A 250 23.08 -56.61 -22.02
C LEU A 250 21.67 -56.94 -21.47
N ILE A 251 21.06 -57.84 -22.25
CA ILE A 251 19.94 -58.79 -22.06
C ILE A 251 18.54 -58.24 -22.33
#